data_AF-A0A8S9IGY9-F1
#
_entry.id   AF-A0A8S9IGY9-F1
#
_cell.length_a   1.000
_cell.length_b   1.000
_cell.length_c   1.000
_cell.angle_alpha   90.00
_cell.angle_beta   90.00
_cell.angle_gamma   90.00
#
_symmetry.space_group_name_H-M   'P 1'
#
loop_
_entity.id
_entity.type
_entity.pdbx_description
1 polymer ?
#
loop_
_entity_poly.entity_id
_entity_poly.type
_entity_poly.pdbx_seq_one_letter_code
_entity_poly.pdbx_strand_id
1 'polypeptide(L)'
;MVSAKFLDDRYYNNAYYAKVGGISTKEMNLLELDFLFGLGFDLNVTPNTFHAYFSYLKKEMTLLQPLSLVLVPPRSVLTFNDEEASHQQQQQLAV
;
A
#
# COMPACT_ATOMS: atom_id res chain seq x y z
N MET A 1 -1.00 -1.86 -1.18
CA MET A 1 -2.24 -2.37 -1.82
C MET A 1 -2.93 -3.38 -0.92
N VAL A 2 -2.40 -4.59 -0.72
CA VAL A 2 -3.05 -5.64 0.09
C VAL A 2 -3.40 -5.18 1.51
N SER A 3 -2.49 -4.46 2.16
CA SER A 3 -2.74 -3.84 3.47
C SER A 3 -3.95 -2.90 3.46
N ALA A 4 -4.04 -2.01 2.47
CA ALA A 4 -5.14 -1.05 2.34
C ALA A 4 -6.48 -1.78 2.12
N LYS A 5 -6.50 -2.81 1.28
CA LYS A 5 -7.69 -3.64 1.07
C LYS A 5 -8.14 -4.40 2.31
N PHE A 6 -7.20 -4.76 3.19
CA PHE A 6 -7.49 -5.53 4.40
C PHE A 6 -7.84 -4.66 5.61
N LEU A 7 -7.23 -3.48 5.73
CA LEU A 7 -7.31 -2.64 6.94
C LEU A 7 -8.10 -1.35 6.76
N ASP A 8 -8.20 -0.81 5.54
CA ASP A 8 -8.82 0.51 5.33
C ASP A 8 -10.29 0.35 4.90
N ASP A 9 -11.16 1.22 5.42
CA ASP A 9 -12.58 1.29 5.01
C ASP A 9 -12.74 1.71 3.53
N ARG A 10 -11.71 2.35 2.97
CA ARG A 10 -11.69 2.86 1.59
C ARG A 10 -10.46 2.35 0.87
N TYR A 11 -10.67 1.58 -0.19
CA TYR A 11 -9.60 1.03 -1.03
C TYR A 11 -10.04 0.99 -2.50
N TYR A 12 -9.07 0.89 -3.42
CA TYR A 12 -9.34 0.79 -4.86
C TYR A 12 -9.26 -0.66 -5.37
N ASN A 13 -9.80 -0.94 -6.56
CA ASN A 13 -9.67 -2.26 -7.17
C ASN A 13 -8.27 -2.46 -7.80
N ASN A 14 -7.95 -3.70 -8.21
CA ASN A 14 -6.66 -4.00 -8.83
C ASN A 14 -6.44 -3.31 -10.17
N ALA A 15 -7.50 -3.02 -10.92
CA ALA A 15 -7.35 -2.29 -12.18
C ALA A 15 -6.82 -0.87 -11.93
N TYR A 16 -7.30 -0.21 -10.88
CA TYR A 16 -6.79 1.09 -10.46
C TYR A 16 -5.34 1.01 -9.99
N TYR A 17 -5.01 0.08 -9.08
CA TYR A 17 -3.64 -0.08 -8.61
C TYR A 17 -2.68 -0.47 -9.75
N ALA A 18 -3.12 -1.29 -10.71
CA ALA A 18 -2.35 -1.64 -11.91
C ALA A 18 -2.07 -0.42 -12.79
N LYS A 19 -3.09 0.43 -13.02
CA LYS A 19 -2.95 1.69 -13.76
C LYS A 19 -1.92 2.62 -13.12
N VAL A 20 -1.98 2.80 -11.80
CA VAL A 20 -1.01 3.63 -11.05
C VAL A 20 0.39 2.99 -11.07
N GLY A 21 0.46 1.66 -10.93
CA GLY A 21 1.72 0.90 -10.94
C GLY A 21 2.35 0.73 -12.32
N GLY A 22 1.68 1.12 -13.40
CA GLY A 22 2.19 0.99 -14.77
C GLY A 22 2.27 -0.45 -15.29
N ILE A 23 1.47 -1.36 -14.72
CA ILE A 23 1.41 -2.78 -15.12
C ILE A 23 0.00 -3.18 -15.57
N SER A 24 -0.12 -4.36 -16.17
CA SER A 24 -1.43 -4.88 -16.57
C SER A 24 -2.25 -5.32 -15.34
N THR A 25 -3.58 -5.23 -15.42
CA THR A 25 -4.47 -5.74 -14.36
C THR A 25 -4.25 -7.24 -14.13
N LYS A 26 -3.97 -8.01 -15.18
CA LYS A 26 -3.68 -9.45 -15.07
C LYS A 26 -2.44 -9.70 -14.21
N GLU A 27 -1.38 -8.94 -14.44
CA GLU A 27 -0.15 -9.02 -13.67
C GLU A 27 -0.37 -8.59 -12.21
N MET A 28 -1.09 -7.48 -11.98
CA MET A 28 -1.43 -7.06 -10.62
C MET A 28 -2.23 -8.13 -9.86
N ASN A 29 -3.18 -8.79 -10.52
CA ASN A 29 -3.95 -9.88 -9.92
C ASN A 29 -3.05 -11.07 -9.55
N LEU A 30 -2.10 -11.45 -10.42
CA LEU A 30 -1.15 -12.53 -10.15
C LEU A 30 -0.25 -12.18 -8.97
N LEU A 31 0.33 -10.98 -8.96
CA LEU A 31 1.19 -10.53 -7.87
C LEU A 31 0.46 -10.46 -6.52
N GLU A 32 -0.81 -10.04 -6.51
CA GLU A 32 -1.63 -10.06 -5.31
C GLU A 32 -1.84 -11.50 -4.80
N LEU A 33 -2.22 -12.42 -5.68
CA LEU A 33 -2.43 -13.82 -5.31
C LEU A 33 -1.14 -14.47 -4.80
N ASP A 34 -0.02 -14.30 -5.53
CA ASP A 34 1.27 -14.85 -5.15
C ASP A 34 1.72 -14.33 -3.77
N PHE A 35 1.50 -13.03 -3.50
CA PHE A 35 1.77 -12.44 -2.19
C PHE A 35 0.89 -13.04 -1.08
N LEU A 36 -0.41 -13.18 -1.32
CA LEU A 36 -1.34 -13.76 -0.34
C LEU A 36 -1.02 -15.23 -0.03
N PHE A 37 -0.69 -16.02 -1.05
CA PHE A 37 -0.23 -17.40 -0.85
C PHE A 37 1.12 -17.45 -0.11
N GLY A 38 2.03 -16.54 -0.41
CA GLY A 38 3.32 -16.42 0.29
C GLY A 38 3.17 -16.14 1.79
N LEU A 39 2.10 -15.45 2.19
CA LEU A 39 1.76 -15.19 3.59
C LEU A 39 0.85 -16.26 4.22
N GLY A 40 0.40 -17.25 3.45
CA GLY A 40 -0.62 -18.19 3.93
C GLY A 40 -1.92 -17.48 4.35
N PHE A 41 -2.22 -16.33 3.73
CA PHE A 41 -3.34 -15.45 4.07
C PHE A 41 -3.33 -14.90 5.52
N ASP A 42 -2.21 -14.99 6.25
CA ASP A 42 -2.07 -14.32 7.55
C ASP A 42 -1.69 -12.84 7.35
N LEU A 43 -2.72 -11.99 7.32
CA LEU A 43 -2.58 -10.55 7.09
C LEU A 43 -2.68 -9.72 8.39
N ASN A 44 -3.01 -10.37 9.51
CA ASN A 44 -3.27 -9.67 10.76
C ASN A 44 -1.97 -9.28 11.45
N VAL A 45 -1.77 -7.97 11.66
CA VAL A 45 -0.63 -7.44 12.39
C VAL A 45 -1.08 -7.06 13.80
N THR A 46 -0.57 -7.76 14.81
CA THR A 46 -0.84 -7.39 16.20
C THR A 46 -0.16 -6.06 16.56
N PRO A 47 -0.69 -5.30 17.54
CA PRO A 47 -0.04 -4.07 18.00
C PRO A 47 1.42 -4.28 18.42
N ASN A 48 1.72 -5.40 19.09
CA ASN A 48 3.08 -5.74 19.51
C ASN A 48 4.00 -5.93 18.30
N THR A 49 3.55 -6.67 17.29
CA THR A 49 4.30 -6.86 16.04
C THR A 49 4.57 -5.53 15.36
N PHE A 50 3.55 -4.68 15.22
CA PHE A 50 3.69 -3.35 14.65
C PHE A 50 4.72 -2.50 15.39
N HIS A 51 4.63 -2.43 16.73
CA HIS A 51 5.55 -1.64 17.54
C HIS A 51 7.00 -2.13 17.47
N ALA A 52 7.22 -3.45 17.38
CA ALA A 52 8.55 -4.03 17.22
C ALA A 52 9.19 -3.61 15.89
N TYR A 53 8.49 -3.78 14.77
CA TYR A 53 8.99 -3.38 13.46
C TYR A 53 9.13 -1.86 13.31
N PHE A 54 8.18 -1.08 13.83
CA PHE A 54 8.26 0.39 13.83
C PHE A 54 9.51 0.88 14.58
N SER A 55 9.75 0.35 15.78
CA SER A 55 10.92 0.72 16.58
C SER A 55 12.24 0.34 15.91
N TYR A 56 12.28 -0.83 15.28
CA TYR A 56 13.42 -1.28 14.47
C TYR A 56 13.70 -0.33 13.31
N LEU A 57 12.71 -0.03 12.47
CA LEU A 57 12.86 0.88 11.33
C LEU A 57 13.28 2.30 11.78
N LYS A 58 12.68 2.80 12.86
CA LYS A 58 13.03 4.12 13.42
C LYS A 58 14.50 4.18 13.83
N LYS A 59 15.00 3.13 14.47
CA LYS A 59 16.42 3.03 14.85
C LYS A 59 17.33 3.04 13.62
N GLU A 60 17.08 2.18 12.63
CA GLU A 60 17.90 2.10 11.42
C GLU A 60 17.92 3.44 10.65
N MET A 61 16.78 4.12 10.57
CA MET A 61 16.70 5.44 9.91
C MET A 61 17.55 6.51 10.61
N THR A 62 17.67 6.47 11.94
CA THR A 62 18.55 7.39 12.68
C THR A 62 20.03 7.10 12.49
N LEU A 63 20.41 5.85 12.16
CA LEU A 63 21.80 5.47 11.92
C LEU A 63 22.31 5.89 10.53
N LEU A 64 21.41 6.03 9.55
CA LEU A 64 21.74 6.41 8.17
C LEU A 64 21.80 7.93 7.93
N GLN A 65 21.73 8.75 8.99
CA GLN A 65 21.42 10.18 8.89
C GLN A 65 22.51 11.19 8.44
N PRO A 66 23.77 10.88 8.03
CA PRO A 66 24.61 11.95 7.47
C PRO A 66 24.56 12.16 5.94
N LEU A 67 23.94 11.32 5.08
CA LEU A 67 24.32 11.36 3.64
C LEU A 67 23.24 11.52 2.55
N SER A 68 21.95 11.70 2.81
CA SER A 68 20.95 11.59 1.69
C SER A 68 19.83 12.63 1.60
N LEU A 69 19.70 13.60 2.50
CA LEU A 69 18.57 14.56 2.45
C LEU A 69 18.83 15.85 1.64
N VAL A 70 19.98 16.01 0.97
CA VAL A 70 20.30 17.24 0.22
C VAL A 70 19.83 17.21 -1.25
N LEU A 71 19.53 16.04 -1.84
CA LEU A 71 19.33 15.97 -3.30
C LEU A 71 17.87 16.01 -3.78
N VAL A 72 16.87 15.92 -2.90
CA VAL A 72 15.46 16.01 -3.33
C VAL A 72 14.79 17.12 -2.54
N PRO A 73 14.40 18.25 -3.18
CA PRO A 73 13.52 19.20 -2.49
C PRO A 73 12.29 18.44 -2.02
N PRO A 74 11.69 18.81 -0.88
CA PRO A 74 10.50 18.14 -0.36
C PRO A 74 9.40 18.32 -1.41
N ARG A 75 9.27 17.34 -2.31
CA ARG A 75 8.08 17.21 -3.13
C ARG A 75 6.99 17.04 -2.10
N SER A 76 6.09 18.02 -2.09
CA SER A 76 4.82 17.99 -1.40
C SER A 76 4.38 16.55 -1.36
N VAL A 77 4.15 16.02 -0.16
CA VAL A 77 3.41 14.77 0.06
C VAL A 77 2.42 14.67 -1.08
N LEU A 78 2.50 13.61 -1.89
CA LEU A 78 1.49 13.33 -2.89
C LEU A 78 0.20 13.09 -2.09
N THR A 79 -0.47 14.18 -1.73
CA THR A 79 -1.86 14.20 -1.36
C THR A 79 -2.52 13.70 -2.62
N PHE A 80 -2.80 12.40 -2.65
CA PHE A 80 -3.77 11.86 -3.58
C PHE A 80 -5.02 12.67 -3.29
N ASN A 81 -5.30 13.64 -4.16
CA ASN A 81 -6.53 14.41 -4.08
C ASN A 81 -7.66 13.38 -4.19
N ASP A 82 -8.41 13.20 -3.10
CA ASP A 82 -9.57 12.32 -2.98
C ASP A 82 -10.77 12.81 -3.82
N GLU A 83 -10.53 13.32 -5.03
CA GLU A 83 -11.57 13.92 -5.89
C GLU A 83 -12.23 12.91 -6.85
N GLU A 84 -12.03 11.60 -6.66
CA GLU A 84 -12.60 10.57 -7.55
C GLU A 84 -13.36 9.46 -6.80
N ALA A 85 -13.95 9.81 -5.65
CA ALA A 85 -14.79 8.91 -4.85
C ALA A 85 -16.12 8.50 -5.52
N SER A 86 -16.45 9.05 -6.69
CA SER A 86 -17.74 8.85 -7.36
C SER A 86 -17.85 7.55 -8.18
N HIS A 87 -16.74 6.86 -8.45
CA HIS A 87 -16.75 5.71 -9.37
C HIS A 87 -17.05 4.34 -8.72
N GLN A 88 -17.21 4.25 -7.39
CA GLN A 88 -17.36 2.97 -6.71
C GLN A 88 -18.78 2.55 -6.34
N GLN A 89 -19.79 3.39 -6.56
CA GLN A 89 -21.17 3.01 -6.22
C GLN A 89 -21.82 2.02 -7.20
N GLN A 90 -21.12 1.57 -8.25
CA GLN A 90 -21.74 0.80 -9.33
C GLN A 90 -21.22 -0.64 -9.53
N GLN A 91 -20.33 -1.17 -8.68
CA GLN A 91 -19.82 -2.54 -8.84
C GLN A 91 -20.04 -3.49 -7.65
N GLN A 92 -20.78 -3.10 -6.61
CA GLN A 92 -21.23 -4.05 -5.57
C GLN A 92 -22.40 -4.97 -6.00
N LEU A 93 -22.73 -5.01 -7.29
CA LEU A 93 -23.76 -5.87 -7.88
C LEU A 93 -23.18 -6.73 -9.01
N ALA A 94 -22.29 -7.66 -8.69
CA ALA A 94 -22.07 -8.89 -9.47
C ALA A 94 -21.20 -9.86 -8.68
N VAL A 95 -21.88 -10.89 -8.14
CA VAL A 95 -21.45 -12.23 -7.70
C VAL A 95 -19.97 -12.44 -7.37
#